data_AF-A0A6P1Z9B9-F1
#
_entry.id   AF-A0A6P1Z9B9-F1
#
_cell.length_a   1.000
_cell.length_b   1.000
_cell.length_c   1.000
_cell.angle_alpha   90.00
_cell.angle_beta   90.00
_cell.angle_gamma   90.00
#
_symmetry.space_group_name_H-M   'P 1'
#
loop_
_entity.id
_entity.type
_entity.pdbx_description
1 polymer ?
#
loop_
_entity_poly.entity_id
_entity_poly.type
_entity_poly.pdbx_seq_one_letter_code
_entity_poly.pdbx_strand_id
1 'polypeptide(L)'
;MPFTVGDDPAAVRANRMALQKRLGLTHWVEAKKVNGVHIRLDPPPGDIEADGEAEDDCLNTAEPGRALVIKTEDGQPVRIAHRGCACFAALPLGWRCNDKDLPL
;
A
#
# COMPACT_ATOMS: atom_id res chain seq x y z
N MET A 1 7.51 -4.37 3.44
CA MET A 1 8.71 -5.16 3.05
C MET A 1 8.24 -6.17 2.01
N PRO A 2 8.68 -6.11 0.74
CA PRO A 2 8.29 -7.07 -0.30
C PRO A 2 8.90 -8.46 -0.07
N PHE A 3 8.23 -9.52 -0.54
CA PHE A 3 8.84 -10.87 -0.58
C PHE A 3 9.75 -11.09 -1.80
N THR A 4 9.72 -10.19 -2.79
CA THR A 4 10.36 -10.38 -4.10
C THR A 4 11.80 -9.85 -4.23
N VAL A 5 12.37 -9.22 -3.20
CA VAL A 5 13.70 -8.57 -3.29
C VAL A 5 14.86 -9.45 -2.83
N GLY A 6 14.62 -10.73 -2.58
CA GLY A 6 15.65 -11.70 -2.18
C GLY A 6 16.00 -11.70 -0.68
N ASP A 7 15.20 -11.05 0.16
CA ASP A 7 15.30 -11.15 1.63
C ASP A 7 14.75 -12.49 2.14
N ASP A 8 15.10 -12.87 3.37
CA ASP A 8 14.55 -14.06 4.02
C ASP A 8 13.02 -13.92 4.21
N PRO A 9 12.20 -14.80 3.61
CA PRO A 9 10.73 -14.74 3.76
C PRO A 9 10.27 -14.78 5.22
N ALA A 10 10.99 -15.49 6.10
CA ALA A 10 10.65 -15.53 7.52
C ALA A 10 10.87 -14.17 8.20
N ALA A 11 11.96 -13.48 7.87
CA ALA A 11 12.25 -12.14 8.35
C ALA A 11 11.22 -11.13 7.83
N VAL A 12 10.86 -11.18 6.55
CA VAL A 12 9.81 -10.33 5.95
C VAL A 12 8.49 -10.49 6.69
N ARG A 13 8.06 -11.74 6.93
CA ARG A 13 6.84 -12.07 7.67
C ARG A 13 6.87 -11.54 9.10
N ALA A 14 7.96 -11.79 9.83
CA ALA A 14 8.13 -11.30 11.20
C ALA A 14 8.03 -9.77 11.27
N ASN A 15 8.67 -9.07 10.33
CA ASN A 15 8.64 -7.61 10.23
C ASN A 15 7.22 -7.08 9.96
N ARG A 16 6.49 -7.69 9.01
CA ARG A 16 5.11 -7.30 8.70
C ARG A 16 4.18 -7.52 9.90
N MET A 17 4.23 -8.69 10.54
CA MET A 17 3.42 -9.00 11.73
C MET A 17 3.72 -8.07 12.91
N ALA A 18 5.01 -7.78 13.16
CA ALA A 18 5.41 -6.84 14.19
C ALA A 18 4.84 -5.43 13.93
N LEU A 19 4.84 -4.98 12.67
CA LEU A 19 4.28 -3.69 12.28
C LEU A 19 2.76 -3.64 12.45
N GLN A 20 2.05 -4.67 11.98
CA GLN A 20 0.60 -4.77 12.13
C GLN A 20 0.19 -4.69 13.61
N LYS A 21 0.86 -5.48 14.46
CA LYS A 21 0.63 -5.48 15.91
C LYS A 21 0.93 -4.12 16.54
N ARG A 22 2.08 -3.52 16.22
CA ARG A 22 2.50 -2.23 16.81
C ARG A 22 1.54 -1.09 16.47
N LEU A 23 0.91 -1.13 15.31
CA LEU A 23 -0.01 -0.10 14.83
C LEU A 23 -1.49 -0.42 15.11
N GLY A 24 -1.81 -1.57 15.71
CA GLY A 24 -3.19 -1.97 16.00
C GLY A 24 -4.06 -2.15 14.75
N LEU A 25 -3.46 -2.60 13.65
CA LEU A 25 -4.14 -2.72 12.35
C LEU A 25 -4.86 -4.05 12.23
N THR A 26 -6.10 -4.04 11.72
CA THR A 26 -6.92 -5.25 11.60
C THR A 26 -6.64 -5.99 10.29
N HIS A 27 -6.47 -5.23 9.20
CA HIS A 27 -6.29 -5.79 7.87
C HIS A 27 -5.06 -5.19 7.18
N TRP A 28 -4.30 -6.05 6.51
CA TRP A 28 -3.17 -5.67 5.67
C TRP A 28 -3.63 -5.65 4.22
N VAL A 29 -3.54 -4.50 3.54
CA VAL A 29 -3.84 -4.40 2.12
C VAL A 29 -2.65 -3.83 1.40
N GLU A 30 -2.17 -4.57 0.42
CA GLU A 30 -0.98 -4.24 -0.34
C GLU A 30 -1.29 -4.35 -1.84
N ALA A 31 -0.73 -3.43 -2.61
CA ALA A 31 -0.83 -3.44 -4.07
C ALA A 31 0.48 -3.92 -4.72
N LYS A 32 0.35 -4.51 -5.91
CA LYS A 32 1.48 -4.81 -6.79
C LYS A 32 1.84 -3.55 -7.57
N LYS A 33 2.81 -2.80 -7.07
CA LYS A 33 3.36 -1.63 -7.75
C LYS A 33 3.91 -2.00 -9.13
N VAL A 34 3.40 -1.35 -10.18
CA VAL A 34 3.83 -1.54 -11.58
C VAL A 34 4.28 -0.23 -12.25
N ASN A 35 4.35 0.87 -11.49
CA ASN A 35 4.66 2.23 -11.97
C ASN A 35 3.62 2.76 -12.98
N GLY A 36 2.35 2.41 -12.76
CA GLY A 36 1.19 2.97 -13.42
C GLY A 36 0.56 4.12 -12.63
N VAL A 37 -0.70 4.39 -12.94
CA VAL A 37 -1.53 5.47 -12.35
C VAL A 37 -2.88 4.94 -11.84
N HIS A 38 -3.01 3.62 -11.69
CA HIS A 38 -4.26 2.99 -11.28
C HIS A 38 -4.50 3.15 -9.79
N ILE A 39 -5.72 3.56 -9.45
CA ILE A 39 -6.20 3.70 -8.08
C ILE A 39 -7.28 2.66 -7.82
N ARG A 40 -7.06 1.79 -6.83
CA ARG A 40 -8.08 0.86 -6.35
C ARG A 40 -8.83 1.44 -5.16
N LEU A 41 -10.15 1.51 -5.29
CA LEU A 41 -11.06 1.97 -4.25
C LEU A 41 -11.59 0.79 -3.43
N ASP A 42 -11.59 0.94 -2.11
CA ASP A 42 -12.08 -0.05 -1.12
C ASP A 42 -11.70 -1.51 -1.44
N PRO A 43 -10.40 -1.79 -1.62
CA PRO A 43 -9.92 -3.15 -1.85
C PRO A 43 -10.33 -4.06 -0.67
N PRO A 44 -10.68 -5.33 -0.94
CA PRO A 44 -10.93 -6.29 0.14
C PRO A 44 -9.67 -6.48 1.00
N PRO A 45 -9.81 -6.99 2.25
CA PRO A 45 -8.67 -7.36 3.07
C PRO A 45 -7.69 -8.27 2.33
N GLY A 46 -6.41 -7.97 2.42
CA GLY A 46 -5.34 -8.82 1.90
C GLY A 46 -4.80 -9.79 2.95
N ASP A 47 -3.92 -10.67 2.49
CA ASP A 47 -3.12 -11.53 3.33
C ASP A 47 -1.79 -10.84 3.66
N ILE A 48 -1.44 -10.75 4.93
CA ILE A 48 -0.16 -10.17 5.39
C ILE A 48 1.04 -11.02 4.95
N GLU A 49 0.81 -12.30 4.68
CA GLU A 49 1.81 -13.30 4.31
C GLU A 49 2.03 -13.42 2.81
N ALA A 50 1.23 -12.72 2.01
CA ALA A 50 1.36 -12.64 0.57
C ALA A 50 1.77 -11.23 0.12
N ASP A 51 2.37 -11.14 -1.06
CA ASP A 51 2.48 -9.85 -1.74
C ASP A 51 1.12 -9.45 -2.33
N GLY A 52 0.91 -8.15 -2.54
CA GLY A 52 -0.24 -7.68 -3.31
C GLY A 52 -0.21 -8.27 -4.72
N GLU A 53 -1.33 -8.82 -5.18
CA GLU A 53 -1.45 -9.41 -6.53
C GLU A 53 -2.02 -8.42 -7.55
N ALA A 54 -2.81 -7.47 -7.06
CA ALA A 54 -3.49 -6.47 -7.85
C ALA A 54 -2.53 -5.40 -8.36
N GLU A 55 -2.44 -5.25 -9.68
CA GLU A 55 -1.62 -4.23 -10.36
C GLU A 55 -2.24 -2.83 -10.22
N ASP A 56 -2.11 -2.29 -9.02
CA ASP A 56 -2.51 -0.94 -8.67
C ASP A 56 -1.31 -0.26 -8.01
N ASP A 57 -1.13 1.03 -8.30
CA ASP A 57 -0.08 1.80 -7.66
C ASP A 57 -0.64 2.56 -6.47
N CYS A 58 -1.94 2.85 -6.48
CA CYS A 58 -2.60 3.66 -5.47
C CYS A 58 -3.76 2.89 -4.83
N LEU A 59 -3.90 3.01 -3.53
CA LEU A 59 -5.00 2.41 -2.78
C LEU A 59 -5.81 3.50 -2.10
N ASN A 60 -7.13 3.31 -2.03
CA ASN A 60 -8.03 4.10 -1.21
C ASN A 60 -8.90 3.20 -0.34
N THR A 61 -9.24 3.64 0.87
CA THR A 61 -10.34 3.04 1.62
C THR A 61 -11.09 4.04 2.49
N ALA A 62 -12.39 3.82 2.65
CA ALA A 62 -13.24 4.48 3.65
C ALA A 62 -13.39 3.68 4.96
N GLU A 63 -12.85 2.46 5.03
CA GLU A 63 -13.03 1.55 6.16
C GLU A 63 -11.99 1.77 7.29
N PRO A 64 -12.41 2.05 8.53
CA PRO A 64 -11.50 2.15 9.68
C PRO A 64 -10.75 0.84 9.96
N GLY A 65 -9.48 0.94 10.38
CA GLY A 65 -8.67 -0.22 10.78
C GLY A 65 -8.05 -1.01 9.61
N ARG A 66 -8.32 -0.62 8.36
CA ARG A 66 -7.67 -1.18 7.17
C ARG A 66 -6.36 -0.43 6.89
N ALA A 67 -5.25 -1.16 6.88
CA ALA A 67 -3.95 -0.61 6.54
C ALA A 67 -3.74 -0.64 5.03
N LEU A 68 -3.55 0.54 4.43
CA LEU A 68 -3.12 0.66 3.04
C LEU A 68 -1.59 0.70 3.00
N VAL A 69 -0.99 -0.34 2.44
CA VAL A 69 0.45 -0.53 2.39
C VAL A 69 0.95 -0.25 0.98
N ILE A 70 1.75 0.80 0.85
CA ILE A 70 2.50 1.13 -0.36
C ILE A 70 3.98 0.83 -0.13
N LYS A 71 4.62 0.26 -1.14
CA LYS A 71 6.07 0.02 -1.16
C LYS A 71 6.71 1.05 -2.08
N THR A 72 7.78 1.70 -1.61
CA THR A 72 8.52 2.70 -2.37
C THR A 72 9.91 2.18 -2.69
N GLU A 73 10.38 2.45 -3.90
CA GLU A 73 11.75 2.23 -4.36
C GLU A 73 12.24 3.61 -4.82
N ASP A 74 12.80 4.38 -3.89
CA ASP A 74 13.29 5.75 -4.05
C ASP A 74 12.23 6.83 -4.46
N GLY A 75 10.97 6.44 -4.63
CA GLY A 75 9.84 7.33 -4.87
C GLY A 75 9.26 7.96 -3.59
N GLN A 76 8.58 9.09 -3.73
CA GLN A 76 7.95 9.82 -2.62
C GLN A 76 6.63 9.16 -2.22
N PRO A 77 6.46 8.71 -0.95
CA PRO A 77 5.15 8.29 -0.47
C PRO A 77 4.27 9.52 -0.19
N VAL A 78 3.16 9.64 -0.90
CA VAL A 78 2.12 10.65 -0.62
C VAL A 78 0.93 9.98 0.05
N ARG A 79 0.41 10.63 1.09
CA ARG A 79 -0.78 10.20 1.83
C ARG A 79 -1.80 11.33 1.86
N ILE A 80 -3.02 11.03 1.45
CA ILE A 80 -4.13 11.98 1.47
C ILE A 80 -5.20 11.42 2.40
N ALA A 81 -5.71 12.25 3.29
CA ALA A 81 -6.83 11.91 4.17
C ALA A 81 -7.86 13.03 4.09
N HIS A 82 -9.10 12.69 3.77
CA HIS A 82 -10.17 13.68 3.84
C HIS A 82 -10.63 13.84 5.30
N ARG A 83 -10.82 15.07 5.78
CA ARG A 83 -11.20 15.30 7.19
C ARG A 83 -12.68 15.03 7.46
N GLY A 84 -13.53 15.06 6.42
CA GLY A 84 -14.98 14.89 6.50
C GLY A 84 -15.51 13.50 6.13
N CYS A 85 -14.65 12.62 5.61
CA CYS A 85 -14.97 11.21 5.37
C CYS A 85 -13.73 10.38 5.68
N ALA A 86 -13.89 9.15 6.15
CA ALA A 86 -12.78 8.28 6.55
C ALA A 86 -11.98 7.72 5.35
N CYS A 87 -11.86 8.50 4.27
CA CYS A 87 -11.14 8.14 3.05
C CYS A 87 -9.65 8.46 3.19
N PHE A 88 -8.81 7.44 3.03
CA PHE A 88 -7.36 7.55 2.97
C PHE A 88 -6.85 7.07 1.62
N ALA A 89 -5.91 7.79 1.01
CA ALA A 89 -5.18 7.34 -0.17
C ALA A 89 -3.68 7.24 0.11
N ALA A 90 -3.03 6.21 -0.44
CA ALA A 90 -1.59 6.02 -0.37
C ALA A 90 -1.01 5.87 -1.78
N LEU A 91 -0.02 6.70 -2.12
CA LEU A 91 0.53 6.85 -3.47
C LEU A 91 2.07 6.73 -3.44
N PRO A 92 2.69 5.74 -4.10
CA PRO A 92 4.13 5.63 -4.28
C PRO A 92 4.55 6.41 -5.53
N LEU A 93 4.76 7.72 -5.39
CA LEU A 93 5.09 8.59 -6.52
C LEU A 93 6.56 8.47 -6.91
N GLY A 94 6.84 7.63 -7.91
CA GLY A 94 8.10 7.68 -8.66
C GLY A 94 8.08 8.72 -9.77
N TRP A 95 9.22 8.99 -10.39
CA TRP A 95 9.34 9.96 -11.50
C TRP A 95 8.35 9.69 -12.65
N ARG A 96 8.07 8.41 -12.95
CA ARG A 96 7.10 8.01 -13.99
C ARG A 96 5.65 8.34 -13.64
N CYS A 97 5.28 8.31 -12.36
CA CYS A 97 3.93 8.68 -11.92
C CYS A 97 3.74 10.20 -12.01
N ASN A 98 4.79 10.96 -11.72
CA ASN A 98 4.78 12.42 -11.86
C ASN A 98 4.69 12.86 -13.32
N ASP A 99 5.30 12.12 -14.25
CA ASP A 99 5.25 12.38 -15.70
C ASP A 99 3.89 12.04 -16.33
N LYS A 100 3.12 11.12 -15.74
CA LYS A 100 1.87 10.58 -16.30
C LYS A 100 0.58 11.25 -15.78
N ASP A 101 0.67 12.38 -15.08
CA ASP A 101 -0.48 13.09 -14.49
C ASP A 101 -1.43 12.15 -13.72
N LEU A 102 -0.95 11.60 -12.60
CA LEU A 102 -1.78 10.78 -11.71
C LEU A 102 -3.09 11.53 -11.37
N PRO A 103 -4.28 10.94 -11.65
CA PRO A 103 -5.55 11.60 -11.35
C PRO A 103 -5.74 11.70 -9.83
N LEU A 104 -5.89 12.91 -9.31
CA LEU A 104 -6.13 13.22 -7.89
C LEU A 104 -7.49 13.88 -7.69
#